data_AF-A0A2W1BTA0-F1
#
_entry.id   AF-A0A2W1BTA0-F1
#
_cell.length_a   1.000
_cell.length_b   1.000
_cell.length_c   1.000
_cell.angle_alpha   90.00
_cell.angle_beta   90.00
_cell.angle_gamma   90.00
#
_symmetry.space_group_name_H-M   'P 1'
#
loop_
_entity.id
_entity.type
_entity.pdbx_description
1 polymer ?
#
loop_
_entity_poly.entity_id
_entity_poly.type
_entity_poly.pdbx_seq_one_letter_code
_entity_poly.pdbx_strand_id
1 'polypeptide(L)' 'MNVGRSKDNRSRWGFADGADLDCECGAAVQTMSHLTACPLYPETCSREDLMSASDRALAVAAYWADKL' A
#
# COMPACT_ATOMS: atom_id res chain seq x y z
N MET A 1 10.52 11.57 -5.38
CA MET A 1 10.66 10.30 -4.64
C MET A 1 9.50 10.23 -3.67
N ASN A 2 8.41 9.53 -4.00
CA ASN A 2 7.30 9.35 -3.05
C ASN A 2 7.48 8.00 -2.37
N VAL A 3 7.73 8.05 -1.07
CA VAL A 3 7.94 6.87 -0.23
C VAL A 3 6.66 6.70 0.59
N GLY A 4 5.91 5.62 0.35
CA GLY A 4 4.70 5.31 1.13
C GLY A 4 4.89 4.09 2.04
N ARG A 5 3.87 3.78 2.85
CA ARG A 5 3.95 2.78 3.93
C ARG A 5 3.78 1.33 3.47
N SER A 6 4.25 0.95 2.28
CA SER A 6 4.20 -0.45 1.82
C SER A 6 5.07 -1.39 2.66
N LYS A 7 4.72 -2.67 2.76
CA LYS A 7 5.50 -3.66 3.56
C LYS A 7 6.95 -3.74 3.09
N ASP A 8 7.21 -3.71 1.78
CA ASP A 8 8.57 -3.71 1.24
C ASP A 8 9.40 -2.52 1.75
N ASN A 9 8.77 -1.34 1.81
CA ASN A 9 9.42 -0.14 2.26
C ASN A 9 9.66 -0.21 3.78
N ARG A 10 8.66 -0.61 4.57
CA ARG A 10 8.84 -0.79 6.03
C ARG A 10 9.97 -1.76 6.37
N SER A 11 10.11 -2.86 5.63
CA SER A 11 11.24 -3.79 5.77
C SER A 11 12.58 -3.12 5.42
N ARG A 12 12.66 -2.38 4.30
CA ARG A 12 13.87 -1.64 3.90
C ARG A 12 14.33 -0.63 4.95
N TRP A 13 13.41 -0.02 5.69
CA TRP A 13 13.72 0.96 6.73
C TRP A 13 13.86 0.35 8.13
N GLY A 14 13.83 -0.98 8.27
CA GLY A 14 14.00 -1.66 9.57
C GLY A 14 12.81 -1.54 10.51
N PHE A 15 11.63 -1.14 10.00
CA PHE A 15 10.38 -1.13 10.78
C PHE A 15 9.68 -2.49 10.81
N ALA A 16 10.24 -3.48 10.13
CA ALA A 16 9.65 -4.80 9.97
C ALA A 16 10.77 -5.86 10.08
N ASP A 17 11.04 -6.32 11.30
CA ASP A 17 12.04 -7.37 11.57
C ASP A 17 11.53 -8.72 11.03
N GLY A 18 12.03 -9.14 9.87
CA GLY A 18 11.66 -10.42 9.25
C GLY A 18 10.22 -10.51 8.76
N ALA A 19 9.58 -9.37 8.49
CA ALA A 19 8.14 -9.31 8.25
C ALA A 19 7.69 -10.01 6.96
N ASP A 20 6.57 -10.72 7.10
CA ASP A 20 5.70 -11.16 6.02
C ASP A 20 5.47 -10.02 5.02
N LEU A 21 6.21 -10.04 3.91
CA LEU A 21 6.08 -9.07 2.81
C LEU A 21 4.83 -9.31 1.98
N ASP A 22 4.19 -10.45 2.18
CA ASP A 22 3.07 -10.88 1.37
C ASP A 22 1.86 -10.00 1.69
N CYS A 23 1.07 -9.73 0.67
CA CYS A 23 -0.24 -9.17 0.86
C CYS A 23 -1.22 -10.32 1.15
N GLU A 24 -2.24 -10.05 1.96
CA GLU A 24 -3.34 -10.99 2.24
C GLU A 24 -4.06 -11.45 0.95
N CYS A 25 -3.88 -10.74 -0.17
CA CYS A 25 -4.42 -11.13 -1.47
C CYS A 25 -3.61 -12.27 -2.13
N GLY A 26 -2.55 -12.76 -1.49
CA GLY A 26 -1.61 -13.76 -2.00
C GLY A 26 -0.47 -13.21 -2.85
N ALA A 27 -0.28 -11.87 -2.92
CA ALA A 27 0.86 -11.29 -3.62
C ALA A 27 2.12 -11.37 -2.76
N ALA A 28 3.20 -11.95 -3.28
CA ALA A 28 4.45 -12.18 -2.52
C ALA A 28 5.18 -10.92 -2.02
N VAL A 29 4.89 -9.75 -2.61
CA VAL A 29 5.47 -8.49 -2.13
C VAL A 29 4.44 -7.38 -2.25
N GLN A 30 4.04 -6.84 -1.09
CA GLN A 30 3.21 -5.66 -1.03
C GLN A 30 4.06 -4.40 -1.24
N THR A 31 4.07 -3.91 -2.48
CA THR A 31 4.70 -2.64 -2.90
C THR A 31 3.69 -1.50 -2.98
N MET A 32 4.15 -0.25 -3.13
CA MET A 32 3.26 0.90 -3.36
C MET A 32 2.33 0.72 -4.57
N SER A 33 2.85 0.21 -5.69
CA SER A 33 2.04 -0.07 -6.88
C SER A 33 1.00 -1.16 -6.62
N HIS A 34 1.31 -2.10 -5.73
CA HIS A 34 0.36 -3.11 -5.31
C HIS A 34 -0.75 -2.51 -4.44
N LEU A 35 -0.42 -1.63 -3.48
CA LEU A 35 -1.42 -0.99 -2.61
C LEU A 35 -2.52 -0.27 -3.39
N THR A 36 -2.18 0.34 -4.52
CA THR A 36 -3.10 1.05 -5.42
C THR A 36 -3.96 0.15 -6.31
N ALA A 37 -3.56 -1.11 -6.48
CA ALA A 37 -4.17 -2.05 -7.43
C ALA A 37 -4.51 -3.41 -6.80
N CYS A 38 -4.51 -3.49 -5.47
CA CYS A 38 -4.72 -4.74 -4.74
C CYS A 38 -6.17 -5.22 -4.95
N PRO A 39 -6.40 -6.46 -5.40
CA PRO A 39 -7.76 -6.96 -5.68
C PRO A 39 -8.63 -7.13 -4.43
N LEU A 40 -8.03 -7.13 -3.22
CA LEU A 40 -8.78 -7.12 -1.97
C LEU A 40 -9.48 -5.79 -1.69
N TYR A 41 -9.09 -4.72 -2.38
CA TYR A 41 -9.72 -3.42 -2.23
C TYR A 41 -10.45 -3.05 -3.53
N PRO A 42 -11.79 -2.92 -3.51
CA PRO A 42 -12.59 -2.79 -4.73
C PRO A 42 -12.46 -1.42 -5.42
N GLU A 43 -12.03 -0.39 -4.68
CA GLU A 43 -11.82 0.96 -5.21
C GLU A 43 -10.40 1.07 -5.78
N THR A 44 -10.28 1.22 -7.09
CA THR A 44 -8.99 1.43 -7.74
C THR A 44 -8.51 2.86 -7.52
N CYS A 45 -7.28 3.01 -7.01
CA CYS A 45 -6.66 4.32 -6.83
C CYS A 45 -5.56 4.49 -7.87
N SER A 46 -5.68 5.52 -8.70
CA SER A 46 -4.66 5.84 -9.70
C SER A 46 -3.53 6.69 -9.09
N ARG A 47 -2.45 6.87 -9.86
CA ARG A 47 -1.39 7.81 -9.47
C ARG A 47 -1.88 9.25 -9.42
N GLU A 48 -2.83 9.63 -10.26
CA GLU A 48 -3.43 10.97 -10.25
C GLU A 48 -4.28 11.20 -9.00
N ASP A 49 -5.03 10.17 -8.57
CA ASP A 49 -5.75 10.17 -7.29
C ASP A 49 -4.80 10.42 -6.12
N LEU A 50 -3.66 9.72 -6.09
CA LEU A 50 -2.63 9.93 -5.06
C LEU A 50 -2.04 11.33 -5.07
N MET A 51 -1.79 11.89 -6.26
CA MET A 51 -1.20 13.23 -6.41
C MET A 51 -2.19 14.35 -6.04
N SER A 52 -3.48 14.14 -6.27
CA SER A 52 -4.56 15.06 -5.95
C SER A 52 -5.14 14.86 -4.55
N ALA A 53 -4.69 13.83 -3.82
CA ALA A 53 -5.29 13.39 -2.57
C ALA A 53 -6.82 13.24 -2.68
N SER A 54 -7.28 12.65 -3.79
CA SER A 54 -8.70 12.45 -4.04
C SER A 54 -9.34 11.54 -2.98
N ASP A 55 -10.67 11.54 -2.88
CA ASP A 55 -11.40 10.69 -1.93
C ASP A 55 -11.03 9.20 -2.08
N ARG A 56 -10.70 8.75 -3.30
CA ARG A 56 -10.21 7.39 -3.56
C ARG A 56 -8.84 7.14 -2.93
N ALA A 57 -7.91 8.08 -3.06
CA ALA A 57 -6.61 7.99 -2.43
C ALA A 57 -6.70 8.02 -0.90
N LEU A 58 -7.58 8.85 -0.34
CA LEU A 58 -7.85 8.89 1.09
C LEU A 58 -8.46 7.57 1.58
N ALA A 59 -9.39 6.99 0.83
CA ALA A 59 -10.03 5.72 1.18
C ALA A 59 -9.03 4.56 1.15
N VAL A 60 -8.17 4.48 0.11
CA VAL A 60 -7.07 3.49 0.05
C VAL A 60 -6.08 3.69 1.20
N ALA A 61 -5.68 4.94 1.49
CA ALA A 61 -4.76 5.24 2.57
C ALA A 61 -5.35 4.84 3.94
N ALA A 62 -6.63 5.12 4.17
CA ALA A 62 -7.32 4.75 5.40
C ALA A 62 -7.44 3.23 5.57
N TYR A 63 -7.77 2.51 4.50
CA TYR A 63 -7.86 1.04 4.54
C TYR A 63 -6.53 0.39 4.93
N TRP A 64 -5.42 0.89 4.37
CA TRP A 64 -4.10 0.33 4.65
C TRP A 64 -3.47 0.85 5.94
N ALA A 65 -3.93 1.98 6.50
CA ALA A 65 -3.39 2.55 7.73
C ALA A 65 -3.57 1.64 8.96
N ASP A 66 -4.61 0.80 8.98
CA ASP A 66 -4.86 -0.16 10.05
C ASP A 66 -4.05 -1.47 9.86
N LYS A 67 -3.67 -1.78 8.61
CA LYS A 67 -3.03 -3.04 8.22
C LYS A 67 -1.50 -2.94 8.08
N LEU A 68 -0.97 -1.72 8.03
CA LEU A 68 0.46 -1.42 7.86
C LEU A 68 1.01 -0.63 9.05
#